data_AF-A0A952HR28-F1
#
_entry.id   AF-A0A952HR28-F1
#
_cell.length_a   1.000
_cell.length_b   1.000
_cell.length_c   1.000
_cell.angle_alpha   90.00
_cell.angle_beta   90.00
_cell.angle_gamma   90.00
#
_symmetry.space_group_name_H-M   'P 1'
#
loop_
_entity.id
_entity.type
_entity.pdbx_description
1 polymer ?
#
loop_
_entity_poly.entity_id
_entity_poly.type
_entity_poly.pdbx_seq_one_letter_code
_entity_poly.pdbx_strand_id
1 'polypeptide(L)'
;MKKLKVAMLTLTLGIGLIGNSFAMEDLPEKPHQQAEKMPGNYENHFKKLKQKLNLTDEQLNQIKEIKKQEKEEIKNFFAKEYKNPLLEATKSGKFDRKAFQETATENAKEISGIKAKYLEKMFNVLNDQQRQKFIDYTKKKMERMHDIIANH
;
A
#
# COMPACT_ATOMS: atom_id res chain seq x y z
N MET A 1 26.38 27.60 8.20
CA MET A 1 25.73 26.77 7.16
C MET A 1 25.74 25.31 7.61
N LYS A 2 24.64 24.81 8.19
CA LYS A 2 24.53 23.41 8.63
C LYS A 2 24.11 22.57 7.41
N LYS A 3 24.97 21.63 7.01
CA LYS A 3 24.74 20.71 5.89
C LYS A 3 23.56 19.80 6.21
N LEU A 4 22.45 19.98 5.50
CA LEU A 4 21.31 19.06 5.53
C LEU A 4 21.79 17.73 4.92
N LYS A 5 21.96 16.70 5.75
CA LYS A 5 22.10 15.33 5.25
C LYS A 5 20.72 14.89 4.76
N VAL A 6 20.60 14.72 3.46
CA VAL A 6 19.43 14.11 2.83
C VAL A 6 19.37 12.67 3.32
N ALA A 7 18.48 12.39 4.28
CA ALA A 7 18.13 11.03 4.63
C ALA A 7 17.34 10.45 3.45
N MET A 8 17.96 9.55 2.69
CA MET A 8 17.22 8.67 1.79
C MET A 8 16.24 7.88 2.66
N LEU A 9 14.97 8.28 2.63
CA LEU A 9 13.88 7.48 3.15
C LEU A 9 13.75 6.28 2.20
N THR A 10 14.41 5.18 2.52
CA THR A 10 14.12 3.89 1.89
C THR A 10 12.68 3.57 2.25
N LEU A 11 11.77 3.84 1.31
CA LEU A 11 10.44 3.26 1.32
C LEU A 11 10.67 1.75 1.31
N THR A 12 10.67 1.12 2.48
CA THR A 12 10.52 -0.32 2.60
C THR A 12 9.19 -0.62 1.93
N LEU A 13 9.29 -1.02 0.66
CA LEU A 13 8.25 -1.73 -0.05
C LEU A 13 7.91 -2.89 0.86
N GLY A 14 6.84 -2.74 1.65
CA GLY A 14 6.18 -3.83 2.31
C GLY A 14 5.72 -4.77 1.22
N ILE A 15 6.62 -5.64 0.80
CA ILE A 15 6.31 -6.88 0.11
C ILE A 15 5.44 -7.60 1.12
N GLY A 16 4.12 -7.50 0.93
CA GLY A 16 3.20 -8.43 1.52
C GLY A 16 3.55 -9.81 0.97
N LEU A 17 4.50 -10.49 1.62
CA LEU A 17 4.65 -11.93 1.56
C LEU A 17 3.46 -12.55 2.28
N ILE A 18 2.26 -12.42 1.70
CA ILE A 18 1.18 -13.35 1.98
C ILE A 18 1.17 -14.29 0.78
N GLY A 19 2.00 -15.31 0.92
CA GLY A 19 2.18 -16.39 -0.04
C GLY A 19 2.79 -17.58 0.69
N ASN A 20 2.11 -18.03 1.74
CA ASN A 20 2.26 -19.39 2.25
C ASN A 20 1.89 -20.35 1.12
N SER A 21 2.87 -20.79 0.34
CA SER A 21 2.72 -21.94 -0.56
C SER A 21 4.07 -22.47 -1.00
N PHE A 22 4.82 -23.00 -0.02
CA PHE A 22 5.87 -24.00 -0.25
C PHE A 22 5.73 -25.08 0.83
N ALA A 23 4.69 -25.89 0.67
CA ALA A 23 4.54 -27.26 1.20
C ALA A 23 3.24 -27.82 0.62
N MET A 24 3.26 -28.27 -0.64
CA MET A 24 2.25 -29.19 -1.16
C MET A 24 2.96 -30.50 -1.48
N GLU A 25 3.06 -31.34 -0.47
CA GLU A 25 3.14 -32.78 -0.64
C GLU A 25 2.14 -33.33 0.40
N ASP A 26 1.00 -33.79 -0.13
CA ASP A 26 -0.09 -34.53 0.53
C ASP A 26 -0.81 -33.92 1.75
N LEU A 27 -1.87 -33.13 1.48
CA LEU A 27 -2.99 -32.97 2.42
C LEU A 27 -4.35 -32.93 1.68
N PRO A 28 -5.41 -33.51 2.26
CA PRO A 28 -6.69 -33.76 1.59
C PRO A 28 -7.48 -32.49 1.32
N GLU A 29 -8.11 -32.42 0.15
CA GLU A 29 -9.00 -31.34 -0.29
C GLU A 29 -10.06 -31.02 0.78
N LYS A 30 -9.92 -29.87 1.45
CA LYS A 30 -11.03 -29.19 2.12
C LYS A 30 -11.25 -27.85 1.42
N PRO A 31 -12.50 -27.49 1.09
CA PRO A 31 -12.78 -26.27 0.35
C PRO A 31 -12.47 -25.07 1.23
N HIS A 32 -11.57 -24.19 0.80
CA HIS A 32 -11.30 -22.91 1.43
C HIS A 32 -12.48 -21.95 1.25
N GLN A 33 -13.61 -22.25 1.90
CA GLN A 33 -14.58 -21.26 2.30
C GLN A 33 -14.11 -20.66 3.63
N GLN A 34 -13.41 -19.53 3.58
CA GLN A 34 -13.34 -18.50 4.64
C GLN A 34 -12.30 -17.42 4.29
N ALA A 35 -12.50 -16.73 3.17
CA ALA A 35 -12.12 -15.32 3.10
C ALA A 35 -13.30 -14.51 3.66
N GLU A 36 -13.59 -14.70 4.95
CA GLU A 36 -14.57 -13.87 5.62
C GLU A 36 -14.05 -12.42 5.64
N LYS A 37 -14.88 -11.57 5.05
CA LYS A 37 -14.74 -10.13 4.97
C LYS A 37 -14.30 -9.61 6.35
N MET A 38 -13.20 -8.86 6.42
CA MET A 38 -12.96 -7.92 7.53
C MET A 38 -13.46 -6.52 7.12
N PRO A 39 -14.78 -6.23 7.10
CA PRO A 39 -15.30 -4.90 6.78
C PRO A 39 -14.94 -3.86 7.85
N GLY A 40 -14.54 -4.29 9.06
CA GLY A 40 -14.31 -3.41 10.20
C GLY A 40 -13.10 -2.48 10.07
N ASN A 41 -12.07 -2.81 9.29
CA ASN A 41 -10.85 -1.99 9.24
C ASN A 41 -10.99 -0.78 8.30
N TYR A 42 -11.76 -0.92 7.22
CA TYR A 42 -11.93 0.13 6.21
C TYR A 42 -12.77 1.29 6.75
N GLU A 43 -13.93 1.00 7.33
CA GLU A 43 -14.82 2.06 7.83
C GLU A 43 -14.19 2.80 9.03
N ASN A 44 -13.45 2.07 9.87
CA ASN A 44 -12.71 2.67 10.98
C ASN A 44 -11.61 3.63 10.50
N HIS A 45 -10.98 3.37 9.36
CA HIS A 45 -10.01 4.29 8.78
C HIS A 45 -10.66 5.62 8.36
N PHE A 46 -11.78 5.57 7.64
CA PHE A 46 -12.51 6.78 7.22
C PHE A 46 -13.07 7.56 8.39
N LYS A 47 -13.59 6.88 9.42
CA LYS A 47 -14.05 7.52 10.65
C LYS A 47 -12.92 8.30 11.34
N LYS A 48 -11.74 7.69 11.48
CA LYS A 48 -10.55 8.36 12.04
C LYS A 48 -10.10 9.54 11.18
N LEU A 49 -10.10 9.38 9.85
CA LEU A 49 -9.71 10.46 8.92
C LEU A 49 -10.67 11.65 9.02
N LYS A 50 -11.99 11.40 9.00
CA LYS A 50 -13.03 12.42 9.18
C LYS A 50 -12.78 13.24 10.45
N GLN A 51 -12.56 12.55 11.58
CA GLN A 51 -12.33 13.20 12.88
C GLN A 51 -11.01 13.97 12.92
N LYS A 52 -9.92 13.43 12.35
CA LYS A 52 -8.60 14.08 12.42
C LYS A 52 -8.51 15.32 11.54
N LEU A 53 -9.19 15.33 10.40
CA LEU A 53 -9.15 16.44 9.46
C LEU A 53 -10.36 17.37 9.59
N ASN A 54 -11.39 17.01 10.36
CA ASN A 54 -12.69 17.68 10.37
C ASN A 54 -13.28 17.76 8.95
N LEU A 55 -13.40 16.60 8.29
CA LEU A 55 -14.00 16.53 6.95
C LEU A 55 -15.51 16.72 7.03
N THR A 56 -16.08 17.44 6.06
CA THR A 56 -17.52 17.42 5.82
C THR A 56 -17.96 16.03 5.32
N ASP A 57 -19.25 15.72 5.42
CA ASP A 57 -19.78 14.47 4.86
C ASP A 57 -19.59 14.39 3.34
N GLU A 58 -19.72 15.51 2.65
CA GLU A 58 -19.47 15.62 1.21
C GLU A 58 -18.01 15.27 0.86
N GLN A 59 -17.04 15.89 1.56
CA GLN A 59 -15.61 15.59 1.36
C GLN A 59 -15.30 14.12 1.68
N LEU A 60 -15.91 13.57 2.73
CA LEU A 60 -15.70 12.18 3.10
C LEU A 60 -16.21 11.23 2.01
N ASN A 61 -17.39 11.48 1.46
CA ASN A 61 -17.98 10.68 0.39
C ASN A 61 -17.13 10.74 -0.88
N GLN A 62 -16.65 11.93 -1.25
CA GLN A 62 -15.73 12.08 -2.39
C GLN A 62 -14.44 11.26 -2.22
N ILE A 63 -13.83 11.30 -1.03
CA ILE A 63 -12.61 10.51 -0.75
C ILE A 63 -12.92 9.01 -0.75
N LYS A 64 -14.10 8.58 -0.26
CA LYS A 64 -14.52 7.17 -0.34
C LYS A 64 -14.63 6.68 -1.78
N GLU A 65 -15.20 7.48 -2.68
CA GLU A 65 -15.27 7.14 -4.11
C GLU A 65 -13.89 7.14 -4.78
N ILE A 66 -13.03 8.11 -4.47
CA ILE A 66 -11.63 8.13 -4.95
C ILE A 66 -10.88 6.88 -4.47
N LYS A 67 -11.10 6.43 -3.23
CA LYS A 67 -10.49 5.20 -2.70
C LYS A 67 -11.04 3.94 -3.37
N LYS A 68 -12.33 3.92 -3.72
CA LYS A 68 -12.93 2.82 -4.48
C LYS A 68 -12.31 2.72 -5.87
N GLN A 69 -12.09 3.84 -6.56
CA GLN A 69 -11.39 3.87 -7.84
C GLN A 69 -9.96 3.33 -7.73
N GLU A 70 -9.17 3.79 -6.75
CA GLU A 70 -7.82 3.26 -6.49
C GLU A 70 -7.85 1.74 -6.25
N LYS A 71 -8.82 1.24 -5.48
CA LYS A 71 -8.96 -0.21 -5.24
C LYS A 71 -9.20 -0.99 -6.53
N GLU A 72 -10.06 -0.49 -7.42
CA GLU A 72 -10.30 -1.14 -8.71
C GLU A 72 -9.08 -1.04 -9.64
N GLU A 73 -8.35 0.08 -9.64
CA GLU A 73 -7.08 0.22 -10.38
C GLU A 73 -6.03 -0.81 -9.89
N ILE A 74 -5.86 -0.94 -8.58
CA ILE A 74 -4.96 -1.95 -7.99
C ILE A 74 -5.39 -3.36 -8.36
N LYS A 75 -6.69 -3.67 -8.27
CA LYS A 75 -7.23 -4.99 -8.65
C LYS A 75 -6.97 -5.30 -10.12
N ASN A 76 -7.18 -4.31 -11.01
CA ASN A 76 -6.92 -4.46 -12.43
C ASN A 76 -5.43 -4.68 -12.72
N PHE A 77 -4.54 -3.95 -12.05
CA PHE A 77 -3.11 -4.16 -12.14
C PHE A 77 -2.74 -5.60 -11.76
N PHE A 78 -3.22 -6.10 -10.61
CA PHE A 78 -2.94 -7.48 -10.19
C PHE A 78 -3.51 -8.54 -11.14
N ALA A 79 -4.65 -8.26 -11.79
CA ALA A 79 -5.28 -9.19 -12.71
C ALA A 79 -4.61 -9.24 -14.10
N LYS A 80 -4.01 -8.13 -14.56
CA LYS A 80 -3.61 -7.97 -15.96
C LYS A 80 -2.12 -7.69 -16.17
N GLU A 81 -1.49 -6.99 -15.24
CA GLU A 81 -0.17 -6.38 -15.45
C GLU A 81 0.88 -6.90 -14.46
N TYR A 82 0.44 -7.34 -13.27
CA TYR A 82 1.35 -7.87 -12.26
C TYR A 82 2.07 -9.12 -12.73
N LYS A 83 3.40 -9.09 -12.63
CA LYS A 83 4.25 -10.26 -12.85
C LYS A 83 4.76 -10.77 -11.51
N ASN A 84 4.69 -12.07 -11.25
CA ASN A 84 5.22 -12.62 -10.00
C ASN A 84 6.77 -12.63 -10.07
N PRO A 85 7.49 -11.86 -9.21
CA PRO A 85 8.94 -11.74 -9.30
C PRO A 85 9.67 -13.08 -9.12
N LEU A 86 9.13 -13.99 -8.31
CA LEU A 86 9.74 -15.31 -8.11
C LEU A 86 9.60 -16.18 -9.36
N LEU A 87 8.42 -16.22 -9.98
CA LEU A 87 8.21 -16.99 -11.21
C LEU A 87 9.06 -16.44 -12.36
N GLU A 88 9.16 -15.11 -12.48
CA GLU A 88 10.04 -14.47 -13.46
C GLU A 88 11.51 -14.84 -13.21
N ALA A 89 11.95 -14.84 -11.96
CA ALA A 89 13.31 -15.18 -11.58
C ALA A 89 13.68 -16.65 -11.78
N THR A 90 12.71 -17.58 -11.85
CA THR A 90 12.98 -19.02 -11.95
C THR A 90 12.65 -19.63 -13.31
N LYS A 91 12.29 -18.82 -14.32
CA LYS A 91 11.95 -19.30 -15.68
C LYS A 91 13.00 -20.20 -16.33
N SER A 92 14.28 -20.03 -15.98
CA SER A 92 15.40 -20.82 -16.52
C SER A 92 15.68 -22.12 -15.74
N GLY A 93 14.91 -22.40 -14.69
CA GLY A 93 15.20 -23.48 -13.72
C GLY A 93 16.27 -23.13 -12.68
N LYS A 94 16.89 -21.94 -12.76
CA LYS A 94 17.77 -21.38 -11.73
C LYS A 94 17.26 -20.00 -11.32
N PHE A 95 17.61 -19.58 -10.12
CA PHE A 95 17.22 -18.26 -9.62
C PHE A 95 18.07 -17.15 -10.25
N ASP A 96 17.43 -16.30 -11.05
CA ASP A 96 17.99 -15.07 -11.60
C ASP A 96 17.66 -13.89 -10.68
N ARG A 97 18.67 -13.45 -9.91
CA ARG A 97 18.55 -12.32 -9.00
C ARG A 97 18.18 -11.02 -9.73
N LYS A 98 18.69 -10.80 -10.95
CA LYS A 98 18.45 -9.57 -11.70
C LYS A 98 17.00 -9.52 -12.16
N ALA A 99 16.50 -10.61 -12.74
CA ALA A 99 15.10 -10.73 -13.15
C ALA A 99 14.14 -10.53 -11.96
N PHE A 100 14.47 -11.08 -10.78
CA PHE A 100 13.68 -10.83 -9.56
C PHE A 100 13.61 -9.33 -9.22
N GLN A 101 14.78 -8.68 -9.14
CA GLN A 101 14.87 -7.28 -8.73
C GLN A 101 14.18 -6.33 -9.72
N GLU A 102 14.35 -6.56 -11.01
CA GLU A 102 13.72 -5.76 -12.06
C GLU A 102 12.20 -5.89 -12.02
N THR A 103 11.68 -7.12 -11.94
CA THR A 103 10.24 -7.38 -11.85
C THR A 103 9.63 -6.79 -10.59
N ALA A 104 10.29 -6.97 -9.44
CA ALA A 104 9.83 -6.39 -8.17
C ALA A 104 9.79 -4.85 -8.23
N THR A 105 10.81 -4.23 -8.84
CA THR A 105 10.89 -2.77 -9.00
C THR A 105 9.82 -2.24 -9.95
N GLU A 106 9.58 -2.92 -11.07
CA GLU A 106 8.54 -2.55 -12.04
C GLU A 106 7.15 -2.60 -11.38
N ASN A 107 6.81 -3.70 -10.70
CA ASN A 107 5.55 -3.81 -9.97
C ASN A 107 5.40 -2.72 -8.90
N ALA A 108 6.46 -2.46 -8.15
CA ALA A 108 6.47 -1.42 -7.12
C ALA A 108 6.23 -0.03 -7.71
N LYS A 109 6.82 0.27 -8.87
CA LYS A 109 6.64 1.53 -9.58
C LYS A 109 5.19 1.73 -9.98
N GLU A 110 4.55 0.72 -10.56
CA GLU A 110 3.13 0.80 -10.99
C GLU A 110 2.20 1.02 -9.79
N ILE A 111 2.34 0.23 -8.74
CA ILE A 111 1.55 0.40 -7.51
C ILE A 111 1.78 1.78 -6.89
N SER A 112 3.02 2.27 -6.89
CA SER A 112 3.34 3.61 -6.38
C SER A 112 2.69 4.71 -7.22
N GLY A 113 2.63 4.53 -8.54
CA GLY A 113 1.91 5.43 -9.45
C GLY A 113 0.42 5.50 -9.16
N ILE A 114 -0.25 4.36 -8.97
CA ILE A 114 -1.67 4.30 -8.60
C ILE A 114 -1.92 5.00 -7.27
N LYS A 115 -1.09 4.72 -6.25
CA LYS A 115 -1.20 5.38 -4.94
C LYS A 115 -0.95 6.90 -5.01
N ALA A 116 -0.01 7.34 -5.84
CA ALA A 116 0.25 8.77 -6.03
C ALA A 116 -0.98 9.48 -6.62
N LYS A 117 -1.62 8.89 -7.64
CA LYS A 117 -2.88 9.42 -8.22
C LYS A 117 -4.00 9.51 -7.18
N TYR A 118 -4.14 8.48 -6.34
CA TYR A 118 -5.10 8.50 -5.22
C TYR A 118 -4.83 9.67 -4.26
N LEU A 119 -3.57 9.83 -3.84
CA LEU A 119 -3.18 10.88 -2.91
C LEU A 119 -3.42 12.27 -3.52
N GLU A 120 -3.03 12.49 -4.77
CA GLU A 120 -3.29 13.73 -5.49
C GLU A 120 -4.78 14.10 -5.51
N LYS A 121 -5.63 13.17 -5.98
CA LYS A 121 -7.09 13.38 -6.02
C LYS A 121 -7.66 13.67 -4.63
N MET A 122 -7.23 12.93 -3.60
CA MET A 122 -7.66 13.14 -2.22
C MET A 122 -7.22 14.53 -1.69
N PHE A 123 -5.97 14.94 -1.94
CA PHE A 123 -5.45 16.24 -1.50
C PHE A 123 -6.21 17.42 -2.09
N ASN A 124 -6.71 17.27 -3.32
CA ASN A 124 -7.51 18.28 -4.01
C ASN A 124 -8.93 18.44 -3.43
N VAL A 125 -9.46 17.44 -2.71
CA VAL A 125 -10.73 17.54 -1.98
C VAL A 125 -10.59 18.37 -0.69
N LEU A 126 -9.39 18.42 -0.13
CA LEU A 126 -9.12 19.12 1.13
C LEU A 126 -8.95 20.63 0.89
N ASN A 127 -9.27 21.44 1.90
CA ASN A 127 -8.85 22.85 1.94
C ASN A 127 -7.42 22.98 2.54
N ASP A 128 -6.85 24.19 2.53
CA ASP A 128 -5.48 24.43 3.03
C ASP A 128 -5.26 24.00 4.48
N GLN A 129 -6.21 24.31 5.36
CA GLN A 129 -6.12 23.94 6.77
C GLN A 129 -6.16 22.41 6.95
N GLN A 130 -7.00 21.73 6.17
CA GLN A 130 -7.12 20.27 6.19
C GLN A 130 -5.89 19.59 5.59
N ARG A 131 -5.31 20.15 4.51
CA ARG A 131 -4.04 19.68 3.93
C ARG A 131 -2.93 19.71 4.98
N GLN A 132 -2.80 20.81 5.72
CA GLN A 132 -1.79 20.93 6.76
C GLN A 132 -2.00 19.90 7.88
N LYS A 133 -3.25 19.73 8.35
CA LYS A 133 -3.59 18.68 9.34
C LYS A 133 -3.23 17.28 8.84
N PHE A 134 -3.45 17.00 7.55
CA PHE A 134 -3.11 15.71 6.96
C PHE A 134 -1.60 15.47 6.92
N ILE A 135 -0.82 16.49 6.54
CA ILE A 135 0.65 16.42 6.54
C ILE A 135 1.15 16.15 7.96
N ASP A 136 0.67 16.88 8.95
CA ASP A 136 1.11 16.72 10.35
C ASP A 136 0.69 15.36 10.92
N TYR A 137 -0.53 14.90 10.61
CA TYR A 137 -0.98 13.56 10.96
C TYR A 137 -0.08 12.48 10.36
N THR A 138 0.32 12.64 9.10
CA THR A 138 1.20 11.70 8.39
C THR A 138 2.60 11.68 8.98
N LYS A 139 3.19 12.85 9.29
CA LYS A 139 4.50 12.95 9.97
C LYS A 139 4.50 12.20 11.30
N LYS A 140 3.52 12.47 12.17
CA LYS A 140 3.38 11.79 13.46
C LYS A 140 3.17 10.29 13.35
N LYS A 141 2.58 9.81 12.25
CA LYS A 141 2.45 8.39 11.98
C LYS A 141 3.80 7.77 11.58
N MET A 142 4.58 8.47 10.75
CA MET A 142 5.92 8.03 10.35
C MET A 142 6.91 8.02 11.51
N GLU A 143 6.89 9.04 12.37
CA GLU A 143 7.72 9.10 13.58
C GLU A 143 7.45 7.89 14.49
N ARG A 144 6.18 7.61 14.80
CA ARG A 144 5.82 6.42 15.60
C ARG A 144 6.25 5.11 14.94
N MET A 145 6.19 5.03 13.61
CA MET A 145 6.64 3.83 12.90
C MET A 145 8.16 3.67 13.00
N HIS A 146 8.92 4.77 12.87
CA HIS A 146 10.37 4.77 13.12
C HIS A 146 10.70 4.35 14.54
N ASP A 147 9.99 4.86 15.54
CA ASP A 147 10.23 4.50 16.94
C ASP A 147 9.99 3.01 17.20
N ILE A 148 8.95 2.43 16.60
CA ILE A 148 8.68 0.99 16.71
C ILE A 148 9.82 0.18 16.09
N ILE A 149 10.29 0.57 14.90
CA ILE A 149 11.36 -0.14 14.18
C ILE A 149 12.71 0.01 14.87
N ALA A 150 13.01 1.18 15.46
CA ALA A 150 14.30 1.44 16.10
C ALA A 150 14.44 0.78 17.49
N ASN A 151 13.33 0.44 18.15
CA ASN A 151 13.31 -0.16 19.48
C ASN A 151 13.00 -1.67 19.48
N HIS A 152 12.98 -2.31 18.31
CA HIS A 152 12.94 -3.78 18.14
C HIS A 152 14.22 -4.23 17.42
#